data_AF-K7WSL8-F1
#
_entry.id   AF-K7WSL8-F1
#
_cell.length_a   1.000
_cell.length_b   1.000
_cell.length_c   1.000
_cell.angle_alpha   90.00
_cell.angle_beta   90.00
_cell.angle_gamma   90.00
#
_symmetry.space_group_name_H-M   'P 1'
#
loop_
_entity.id
_entity.type
_entity.pdbx_description
1 polymer ?
#
loop_
_entity_poly.entity_id
_entity_poly.type
_entity_poly.pdbx_seq_one_letter_code
_entity_poly.pdbx_strand_id
1 'polypeptide(L)'
;MNSIIEQVKIILDEELKAIDLSKEQSKLDTSIKKKQFKLISLCNKVLPILQQEPEIDKRCLQLEKFLTEQQIFSSLTDIFRFSFFIQIVREKGGSANYTRRWSEHLKLEDPRYSKYENCVDIFIRILSDLVNFLEIEENTTNFIQLQNWTKFYWIDYQHKINDDSIHKVDNIKVINFSRHQLILKIFNLEKFLINGTKNPDYYKLFKEIYNKVRTKAYLTDRSQTGDYPTNREIRWEVHPESIEFAFVRDCQEIEYKLITQILEFKGFPVDIIQSLEKEKIIEQGEIIPESCKCPITMENLLFTDFQNELLNRTHGESKFQVGHIVPRKAKGVIDLQIQSGENICWISSEGNEIQQNRSVNETRNLLKKIFNNYKDNNLL
;
A
#
# COMPACT_ATOMS: atom_id res chain seq x y z
N MET A 1 -21.59 -16.01 -21.68
CA MET A 1 -20.67 -16.71 -20.76
C MET A 1 -19.48 -17.37 -21.46
N ASN A 2 -19.52 -18.65 -21.88
CA ASN A 2 -18.29 -19.35 -22.33
C ASN A 2 -17.51 -18.66 -23.47
N SER A 3 -18.19 -18.05 -24.45
CA SER A 3 -17.51 -17.36 -25.56
C SER A 3 -16.86 -16.03 -25.18
N ILE A 4 -17.44 -15.28 -24.23
CA ILE A 4 -16.91 -13.96 -23.80
C ILE A 4 -15.71 -14.16 -22.88
N ILE A 5 -15.87 -15.08 -21.93
CA ILE A 5 -14.83 -15.54 -21.00
C ILE A 5 -13.57 -15.96 -21.75
N GLU A 6 -13.71 -16.80 -22.77
CA GLU A 6 -12.57 -17.28 -23.54
C GLU A 6 -11.90 -16.16 -24.36
N GLN A 7 -12.67 -15.26 -24.97
CA GLN A 7 -12.11 -14.11 -25.71
C GLN A 7 -11.27 -13.20 -24.82
N VAL A 8 -11.79 -12.84 -23.65
CA VAL A 8 -11.06 -11.99 -22.70
C VAL A 8 -9.80 -12.70 -22.24
N LYS A 9 -9.89 -13.97 -21.84
CA LYS A 9 -8.74 -14.76 -21.42
C LYS A 9 -7.64 -14.80 -22.49
N ILE A 10 -8.01 -15.03 -23.76
CA ILE A 10 -7.07 -15.00 -24.89
C ILE A 10 -6.36 -13.65 -25.00
N ILE A 11 -7.11 -12.53 -24.94
CA ILE A 11 -6.51 -11.19 -25.04
C ILE A 11 -5.52 -10.93 -23.90
N LEU A 12 -5.89 -11.29 -22.66
CA LEU A 12 -5.00 -11.15 -21.50
C LEU A 12 -3.75 -12.03 -21.66
N ASP A 13 -3.93 -13.21 -22.25
CA ASP A 13 -2.87 -14.18 -22.44
C ASP A 13 -1.85 -13.73 -23.49
N GLU A 14 -2.34 -13.25 -24.63
CA GLU A 14 -1.52 -12.73 -25.72
C GLU A 14 -0.77 -11.45 -25.32
N GLU A 15 -1.41 -10.53 -24.62
CA GLU A 15 -0.80 -9.25 -24.24
C GLU A 15 0.36 -9.43 -23.26
N LEU A 16 0.21 -10.28 -22.24
CA LEU A 16 1.30 -10.60 -21.32
C LEU A 16 2.41 -11.39 -21.99
N LYS A 17 2.07 -12.37 -22.84
CA LYS A 17 3.06 -13.14 -23.60
C LYS A 17 3.89 -12.24 -24.51
N ALA A 18 3.27 -11.28 -25.20
CA ALA A 18 3.96 -10.29 -26.02
C ALA A 18 4.89 -9.39 -25.21
N ILE A 19 4.52 -9.03 -23.98
CA ILE A 19 5.39 -8.27 -23.08
C ILE A 19 6.62 -9.09 -22.70
N ASP A 20 6.43 -10.34 -22.30
CA ASP A 20 7.53 -11.21 -21.87
C ASP A 20 8.49 -11.53 -23.01
N LEU A 21 7.97 -11.85 -24.20
CA LEU A 21 8.77 -12.02 -25.42
C LEU A 21 9.59 -10.77 -25.76
N SER A 22 9.00 -9.57 -25.65
CA SER A 22 9.73 -8.33 -25.91
C SER A 22 10.86 -8.08 -24.91
N LYS A 23 10.69 -8.52 -23.65
CA LYS A 23 11.73 -8.41 -22.62
C LYS A 23 12.88 -9.36 -22.92
N GLU A 24 12.59 -10.59 -23.33
CA GLU A 24 13.62 -11.56 -23.73
C GLU A 24 14.38 -11.10 -24.97
N GLN A 25 13.68 -10.66 -26.01
CA GLN A 25 14.30 -10.12 -27.22
C GLN A 25 15.21 -8.92 -26.92
N SER A 26 14.78 -8.02 -26.04
CA SER A 26 15.60 -6.86 -25.65
C SER A 26 16.83 -7.20 -24.81
N LYS A 27 16.90 -8.41 -24.20
CA LYS A 27 18.13 -8.91 -23.55
C LYS A 27 19.15 -9.36 -24.60
N LEU A 28 18.69 -9.81 -25.76
CA LEU A 28 19.52 -10.28 -26.88
C LEU A 28 19.92 -9.13 -27.81
N ASP A 29 19.06 -8.12 -27.98
CA ASP A 29 19.30 -6.95 -28.81
C ASP A 29 18.83 -5.66 -28.13
N THR A 30 19.78 -4.80 -27.77
CA THR A 30 19.52 -3.54 -27.06
C THR A 30 18.77 -2.50 -27.90
N SER A 31 18.67 -2.68 -29.23
CA SER A 31 17.89 -1.81 -30.12
C SER A 31 16.38 -2.06 -30.02
N ILE A 32 15.97 -3.24 -29.52
CA ILE A 32 14.56 -3.62 -29.35
C ILE A 32 14.01 -2.95 -28.09
N LYS A 33 13.03 -2.06 -28.29
CA LYS A 33 12.32 -1.42 -27.19
C LYS A 33 11.44 -2.42 -26.44
N LYS A 34 11.67 -2.54 -25.13
CA LYS A 34 10.83 -3.33 -24.21
C LYS A 34 9.39 -2.83 -24.24
N LYS A 35 8.44 -3.72 -24.55
CA LYS A 35 7.02 -3.43 -24.36
C LYS A 35 6.75 -3.33 -22.85
N GLN A 36 6.07 -2.27 -22.43
CA GLN A 36 5.70 -2.06 -21.04
C GLN A 36 4.24 -2.46 -20.83
N PHE A 37 3.96 -3.06 -19.67
CA PHE A 37 2.59 -3.32 -19.25
C PHE A 37 1.86 -1.99 -19.03
N LYS A 38 0.74 -1.80 -19.73
CA LYS A 38 -0.11 -0.62 -19.63
C LYS A 38 -1.54 -1.04 -19.29
N LEU A 39 -1.85 -1.06 -17.99
CA LEU A 39 -3.15 -1.48 -17.47
C LEU A 39 -4.32 -0.80 -18.19
N ILE A 40 -4.31 0.53 -18.29
CA ILE A 40 -5.37 1.32 -18.94
C ILE A 40 -5.59 0.88 -20.39
N SER A 41 -4.51 0.65 -21.14
CA SER A 41 -4.61 0.19 -22.52
C SER A 41 -5.23 -1.19 -22.63
N LEU A 42 -4.98 -2.06 -21.64
CA LEU A 42 -5.56 -3.39 -21.60
C LEU A 42 -7.03 -3.36 -21.19
N CYS A 43 -7.37 -2.54 -20.18
CA CYS A 43 -8.76 -2.28 -19.79
C CYS A 43 -9.60 -1.79 -20.98
N ASN A 44 -9.09 -0.83 -21.75
CA ASN A 44 -9.79 -0.31 -22.94
C ASN A 44 -10.12 -1.39 -23.98
N LYS A 45 -9.29 -2.43 -24.10
CA LYS A 45 -9.54 -3.54 -25.03
C LYS A 45 -10.54 -4.55 -24.47
N VAL A 46 -10.49 -4.77 -23.17
CA VAL A 46 -11.16 -5.90 -22.51
C VAL A 46 -12.52 -5.54 -21.95
N LEU A 47 -12.69 -4.33 -21.41
CA LEU A 47 -13.94 -3.88 -20.80
C LEU A 47 -15.15 -3.96 -21.76
N PRO A 48 -15.05 -3.55 -23.05
CA PRO A 48 -16.18 -3.67 -23.97
C PRO A 48 -16.62 -5.13 -24.22
N ILE A 49 -15.72 -6.09 -24.04
CA ILE A 49 -16.01 -7.52 -24.19
C ILE A 49 -16.63 -8.05 -22.89
N LEU A 50 -16.08 -7.69 -21.73
CA LEU A 50 -16.65 -8.02 -20.43
C LEU A 50 -18.07 -7.46 -20.26
N GLN A 51 -18.34 -6.25 -20.76
CA GLN A 51 -19.67 -5.64 -20.74
C GLN A 51 -20.69 -6.35 -21.62
N GLN A 52 -20.32 -7.35 -22.43
CA GLN A 52 -21.30 -8.20 -23.09
C GLN A 52 -21.93 -9.22 -22.12
N GLU A 53 -21.35 -9.43 -20.92
CA GLU A 53 -22.00 -10.20 -19.87
C GLU A 53 -23.13 -9.38 -19.22
N PRO A 54 -24.38 -9.86 -19.23
CA PRO A 54 -25.55 -9.07 -18.83
C PRO A 54 -25.48 -8.48 -17.42
N GLU A 55 -24.90 -9.22 -16.47
CA GLU A 55 -24.76 -8.72 -15.10
C GLU A 55 -23.73 -7.58 -15.02
N ILE A 56 -22.65 -7.62 -15.80
CA ILE A 56 -21.66 -6.53 -15.82
C ILE A 56 -22.27 -5.28 -16.44
N ASP A 57 -22.94 -5.42 -17.59
CA ASP A 57 -23.62 -4.32 -18.28
C ASP A 57 -24.64 -3.62 -17.37
N LYS A 58 -25.53 -4.42 -16.78
CA LYS A 58 -26.55 -3.94 -15.85
C LYS A 58 -25.97 -3.14 -14.70
N ARG A 59 -24.86 -3.59 -14.10
CA ARG A 59 -24.21 -2.84 -13.01
C ARG A 59 -23.51 -1.58 -13.50
N CYS A 60 -22.91 -1.59 -14.69
CA CYS A 60 -22.34 -0.39 -15.30
C CYS A 60 -23.40 0.69 -15.51
N LEU A 61 -24.57 0.32 -16.05
CA LEU A 61 -25.72 1.23 -16.21
C LEU A 61 -26.25 1.75 -14.87
N GLN A 62 -26.15 0.98 -13.79
CA GLN A 62 -26.48 1.46 -12.45
C GLN A 62 -25.48 2.50 -11.93
N LEU A 63 -24.18 2.33 -12.22
CA LEU A 63 -23.15 3.29 -11.83
C LEU A 63 -23.32 4.67 -12.50
N GLU A 64 -23.90 4.73 -13.71
CA GLU A 64 -24.19 5.99 -14.42
C GLU A 64 -25.13 6.93 -13.64
N LYS A 65 -25.86 6.40 -12.65
CA LYS A 65 -26.68 7.22 -11.75
C LYS A 65 -25.86 8.01 -10.73
N PHE A 66 -24.64 7.56 -10.44
CA PHE A 66 -23.81 8.08 -9.35
C PHE A 66 -22.52 8.73 -9.84
N LEU A 67 -21.94 8.20 -10.92
CA LEU A 67 -20.60 8.53 -11.39
C LEU A 67 -20.61 8.99 -12.85
N THR A 68 -19.66 9.85 -13.19
CA THR A 68 -19.36 10.21 -14.59
C THR A 68 -18.70 9.05 -15.33
N GLU A 69 -18.74 9.06 -16.67
CA GLU A 69 -18.09 8.03 -17.51
C GLU A 69 -16.61 7.85 -17.16
N GLN A 70 -15.87 8.95 -16.93
CA GLN A 70 -14.46 8.90 -16.54
C GLN A 70 -14.26 8.21 -15.18
N GLN A 71 -15.12 8.49 -14.21
CA GLN A 71 -15.08 7.89 -12.87
C GLN A 71 -15.47 6.41 -12.91
N ILE A 72 -16.44 6.04 -13.74
CA ILE A 72 -16.82 4.65 -13.99
C ILE A 72 -15.62 3.91 -14.59
N PHE A 73 -14.99 4.45 -15.64
CA PHE A 73 -13.83 3.83 -16.27
C PHE A 73 -12.65 3.66 -15.31
N SER A 74 -12.39 4.67 -14.46
CA SER A 74 -11.37 4.57 -13.41
C SER A 74 -11.69 3.46 -12.41
N SER A 75 -12.94 3.40 -11.95
CA SER A 75 -13.41 2.35 -11.02
C SER A 75 -13.26 0.96 -11.63
N LEU A 76 -13.73 0.78 -12.87
CA LEU A 76 -13.62 -0.49 -13.60
C LEU A 76 -12.16 -0.90 -13.81
N THR A 77 -11.25 0.07 -13.99
CA THR A 77 -9.81 -0.20 -14.09
C THR A 77 -9.24 -0.75 -12.77
N ASP A 78 -9.65 -0.21 -11.62
CA ASP A 78 -9.25 -0.71 -10.31
C ASP A 78 -9.80 -2.11 -10.04
N ILE A 79 -11.10 -2.32 -10.31
CA ILE A 79 -11.76 -3.62 -10.16
C ILE A 79 -11.09 -4.66 -11.06
N PHE A 80 -10.86 -4.32 -12.33
CA PHE A 80 -10.20 -5.19 -13.30
C PHE A 80 -8.80 -5.58 -12.84
N ARG A 81 -8.01 -4.61 -12.36
CA ARG A 81 -6.66 -4.87 -11.86
C ARG A 81 -6.71 -5.79 -10.64
N PHE A 82 -7.57 -5.53 -9.67
CA PHE A 82 -7.68 -6.36 -8.47
C PHE A 82 -8.11 -7.79 -8.81
N SER A 83 -9.11 -7.93 -9.69
CA SER A 83 -9.75 -9.21 -10.01
C SER A 83 -8.87 -10.12 -10.88
N PHE A 84 -8.22 -9.57 -11.91
CA PHE A 84 -7.52 -10.41 -12.89
C PHE A 84 -6.01 -10.44 -12.68
N PHE A 85 -5.44 -9.43 -12.02
CA PHE A 85 -4.00 -9.26 -11.90
C PHE A 85 -3.52 -9.35 -10.45
N ILE A 86 -2.23 -9.61 -10.37
CA ILE A 86 -1.45 -9.58 -9.13
C ILE A 86 -0.04 -9.13 -9.45
N GLN A 87 0.58 -8.40 -8.53
CA GLN A 87 1.99 -8.10 -8.60
C GLN A 87 2.80 -9.20 -7.88
N ILE A 88 3.75 -9.82 -8.59
CA ILE A 88 4.66 -10.82 -8.04
C ILE A 88 6.12 -10.57 -8.41
N VAL A 89 7.04 -11.06 -7.59
CA VAL A 89 8.45 -11.23 -7.92
C VAL A 89 8.65 -12.62 -8.54
N ARG A 90 8.82 -12.66 -9.88
CA ARG A 90 8.94 -13.91 -10.64
C ARG A 90 10.27 -14.62 -10.44
N GLU A 91 11.35 -13.86 -10.28
CA GLU A 91 12.71 -14.36 -10.08
C GLU A 91 13.26 -13.78 -8.78
N LYS A 92 14.02 -14.58 -8.03
CA LYS A 92 14.60 -14.14 -6.76
C LYS A 92 15.47 -12.89 -6.97
N GLY A 93 15.12 -11.80 -6.30
CA GLY A 93 15.79 -10.50 -6.43
C GLY A 93 15.38 -9.67 -7.65
N GLY A 94 14.49 -10.17 -8.52
CA GLY A 94 13.92 -9.44 -9.65
C GLY A 94 12.89 -8.39 -9.22
N SER A 95 12.55 -7.47 -10.13
CA SER A 95 11.51 -6.46 -9.88
C SER A 95 10.11 -7.09 -9.81
N ALA A 96 9.24 -6.49 -9.01
CA ALA A 96 7.84 -6.83 -8.98
C ALA A 96 7.17 -6.57 -10.36
N ASN A 97 6.54 -7.59 -10.92
CA ASN A 97 5.88 -7.55 -12.22
C ASN A 97 4.41 -7.97 -12.07
N TYR A 98 3.55 -7.41 -12.91
CA TYR A 98 2.19 -7.92 -13.03
C TYR A 98 2.17 -9.28 -13.72
N THR A 99 1.28 -10.13 -13.24
CA THR A 99 0.85 -11.36 -13.91
C THR A 99 -0.65 -11.58 -13.67
N ARG A 100 -1.23 -12.56 -14.35
CA ARG A 100 -2.63 -12.98 -14.14
C ARG A 100 -2.73 -13.88 -12.92
N ARG A 101 -3.91 -13.90 -12.28
CA ARG A 101 -4.21 -14.80 -11.15
C ARG A 101 -4.14 -16.29 -11.50
N TRP A 102 -4.33 -16.67 -12.76
CA TRP A 102 -4.21 -18.05 -13.27
C TRP A 102 -2.85 -18.32 -13.97
N SER A 103 -1.85 -17.48 -13.73
CA SER A 103 -0.52 -17.67 -14.33
C SER A 103 0.19 -18.89 -13.74
N GLU A 104 0.93 -19.63 -14.57
CA GLU A 104 1.78 -20.75 -14.14
C GLU A 104 2.90 -20.33 -13.17
N HIS A 105 3.20 -19.03 -13.06
CA HIS A 105 4.11 -18.49 -12.05
C HIS A 105 3.55 -18.60 -10.63
N LEU A 106 2.22 -18.71 -10.49
CA LEU A 106 1.55 -19.11 -9.26
C LEU A 106 1.26 -20.61 -9.40
N LYS A 107 1.91 -21.43 -8.58
CA LYS A 107 1.59 -22.87 -8.54
C LYS A 107 0.11 -23.03 -8.16
N LEU A 108 -0.50 -24.17 -8.53
CA LEU A 108 -1.92 -24.42 -8.23
C LEU A 108 -2.23 -24.38 -6.73
N GLU A 109 -1.23 -24.71 -5.90
CA GLU A 109 -1.30 -24.69 -4.44
C GLU A 109 -1.02 -23.30 -3.84
N ASP A 110 -0.59 -22.32 -4.64
CA ASP A 110 -0.37 -20.96 -4.15
C ASP A 110 -1.72 -20.32 -3.77
N PRO A 111 -1.92 -19.86 -2.53
CA PRO A 111 -3.19 -19.25 -2.09
C PRO A 111 -3.64 -18.06 -2.94
N ARG A 112 -2.72 -17.43 -3.67
CA ARG A 112 -3.02 -16.27 -4.51
C ARG A 112 -3.51 -16.66 -5.90
N TYR A 113 -3.34 -17.93 -6.29
CA TYR A 113 -3.85 -18.47 -7.53
C TYR A 113 -5.38 -18.41 -7.54
N SER A 114 -5.95 -18.04 -8.69
CA SER A 114 -7.38 -18.13 -8.92
C SER A 114 -7.66 -18.39 -10.39
N LYS A 115 -8.68 -19.20 -10.65
CA LYS A 115 -9.12 -19.50 -12.01
C LYS A 115 -9.74 -18.27 -12.66
N TYR A 116 -9.72 -18.22 -13.98
CA TYR A 116 -10.26 -17.09 -14.74
C TYR A 116 -11.75 -16.85 -14.41
N GLU A 117 -12.54 -17.91 -14.31
CA GLU A 117 -13.97 -17.85 -14.02
C GLU A 117 -14.22 -17.22 -12.64
N ASN A 118 -13.45 -17.64 -11.63
CA ASN A 118 -13.50 -17.04 -10.29
C ASN A 118 -13.14 -15.54 -10.34
N CYS A 119 -12.18 -15.14 -11.19
CA CYS A 119 -11.81 -13.73 -11.34
C CYS A 119 -12.96 -12.89 -11.94
N VAL A 120 -13.76 -13.47 -12.85
CA VAL A 120 -14.98 -12.83 -13.38
C VAL A 120 -16.03 -12.70 -12.29
N ASP A 121 -16.25 -13.74 -11.48
CA ASP A 121 -17.20 -13.68 -10.36
C ASP A 121 -16.79 -12.63 -9.32
N ILE A 122 -15.49 -12.52 -9.05
CA ILE A 122 -14.91 -11.49 -8.18
C ILE A 122 -15.16 -10.10 -8.76
N PHE A 123 -14.95 -9.91 -10.07
CA PHE A 123 -15.20 -8.65 -10.76
C PHE A 123 -16.67 -8.23 -10.60
N ILE A 124 -17.61 -9.15 -10.87
CA ILE A 124 -19.06 -8.91 -10.72
C ILE A 124 -19.41 -8.60 -9.27
N ARG A 125 -18.81 -9.32 -8.32
CA ARG A 125 -19.02 -9.10 -6.88
C ARG A 125 -18.60 -7.70 -6.46
N ILE A 126 -17.37 -7.30 -6.76
CA ILE A 126 -16.86 -5.96 -6.38
C ILE A 126 -17.70 -4.87 -7.06
N LEU A 127 -18.06 -5.06 -8.33
CA LEU A 127 -18.89 -4.11 -9.06
C LEU A 127 -20.28 -3.96 -8.42
N SER A 128 -20.89 -5.06 -7.99
CA SER A 128 -22.16 -5.04 -7.27
C SER A 128 -22.03 -4.38 -5.89
N ASP A 129 -20.96 -4.68 -5.16
CA ASP A 129 -20.69 -4.06 -3.85
C ASP A 129 -20.44 -2.55 -3.99
N LEU A 130 -19.79 -2.10 -5.07
CA LEU A 130 -19.61 -0.67 -5.37
C LEU A 130 -20.95 0.01 -5.64
N VAL A 131 -21.83 -0.59 -6.46
CA VAL A 131 -23.18 -0.03 -6.71
C VAL A 131 -23.93 0.16 -5.38
N ASN A 132 -23.99 -0.89 -4.56
CA ASN A 132 -24.67 -0.83 -3.26
C ASN A 132 -24.02 0.20 -2.32
N PHE A 133 -22.69 0.32 -2.37
CA PHE A 133 -21.94 1.28 -1.57
C PHE A 133 -22.31 2.73 -1.94
N LEU A 134 -22.51 3.02 -3.22
CA LEU A 134 -22.85 4.34 -3.77
C LEU A 134 -24.34 4.71 -3.62
N GLU A 135 -25.23 3.76 -3.29
CA GLU A 135 -26.62 4.09 -2.96
C GLU A 135 -26.74 5.00 -1.71
N ILE A 136 -25.69 5.06 -0.88
CA ILE A 136 -25.59 5.98 0.25
C ILE A 136 -24.94 7.29 -0.24
N GLU A 137 -25.67 8.40 -0.15
CA GLU A 137 -25.24 9.71 -0.68
C GLU A 137 -23.89 10.18 -0.14
N GLU A 138 -23.64 10.00 1.16
CA GLU A 138 -22.37 10.35 1.81
C GLU A 138 -21.20 9.55 1.21
N ASN A 139 -21.40 8.26 0.96
CA ASN A 139 -20.38 7.40 0.35
C ASN A 139 -20.07 7.85 -1.08
N THR A 140 -21.09 8.19 -1.87
CA THR A 140 -20.92 8.70 -3.23
C THR A 140 -20.11 9.99 -3.25
N THR A 141 -20.47 10.94 -2.39
CA THR A 141 -19.75 12.21 -2.27
C THR A 141 -18.27 11.99 -1.93
N ASN A 142 -18.02 11.16 -0.92
CA ASN A 142 -16.66 10.83 -0.47
C ASN A 142 -15.84 10.08 -1.53
N PHE A 143 -16.44 9.11 -2.22
CA PHE A 143 -15.78 8.33 -3.27
C PHE A 143 -15.38 9.20 -4.46
N ILE A 144 -16.27 10.09 -4.90
CA ILE A 144 -15.98 11.06 -5.97
C ILE A 144 -14.80 11.96 -5.60
N GLN A 145 -14.76 12.45 -4.37
CA GLN A 145 -13.66 13.31 -3.90
C GLN A 145 -12.32 12.57 -3.92
N LEU A 146 -12.30 11.31 -3.48
CA LEU A 146 -11.11 10.48 -3.46
C LEU A 146 -10.58 10.21 -4.88
N GLN A 147 -11.45 9.84 -5.82
CA GLN A 147 -11.06 9.54 -7.21
C GLN A 147 -10.41 10.71 -7.94
N ASN A 148 -10.81 11.93 -7.62
CA ASN A 148 -10.32 13.12 -8.31
C ASN A 148 -8.93 13.57 -7.86
N TRP A 149 -8.42 13.10 -6.72
CA TRP A 149 -7.22 13.67 -6.10
C TRP A 149 -6.05 12.70 -6.02
N THR A 150 -6.30 11.48 -5.56
CA THR A 150 -5.22 10.57 -5.17
C THR A 150 -5.51 9.16 -5.59
N LYS A 151 -4.43 8.39 -5.76
CA LYS A 151 -4.55 6.95 -5.92
C LYS A 151 -4.85 6.35 -4.55
N PHE A 152 -6.08 5.92 -4.33
CA PHE A 152 -6.50 5.24 -3.10
C PHE A 152 -6.88 3.78 -3.40
N TYR A 153 -6.70 2.92 -2.41
CA TYR A 153 -7.06 1.52 -2.50
C TYR A 153 -8.34 1.29 -1.68
N TRP A 154 -9.37 0.77 -2.32
CA TRP A 154 -10.72 0.64 -1.75
C TRP A 154 -11.31 -0.77 -1.85
N ILE A 155 -10.54 -1.72 -2.36
CA ILE A 155 -10.88 -3.14 -2.44
C ILE A 155 -9.90 -3.88 -1.54
N ASP A 156 -10.40 -4.69 -0.61
CA ASP A 156 -9.59 -5.37 0.41
C ASP A 156 -10.01 -6.83 0.61
N TYR A 157 -9.11 -7.62 1.19
CA TYR A 157 -9.45 -8.96 1.68
C TYR A 157 -10.06 -8.89 3.08
N GLN A 158 -11.05 -9.75 3.34
CA GLN A 158 -11.70 -9.82 4.65
C GLN A 158 -10.83 -10.58 5.65
N HIS A 159 -10.29 -11.72 5.22
CA HIS A 159 -9.53 -12.65 6.03
C HIS A 159 -8.20 -13.01 5.35
N LYS A 160 -7.20 -13.31 6.18
CA LYS A 160 -5.91 -13.86 5.75
C LYS A 160 -6.10 -15.37 5.67
N ILE A 161 -5.92 -15.93 4.48
CA ILE A 161 -6.14 -17.35 4.20
C ILE A 161 -4.83 -17.92 3.65
N ASN A 162 -4.30 -18.95 4.30
CA ASN A 162 -3.02 -19.56 3.95
C ASN A 162 -3.17 -20.95 3.33
N ASP A 163 -4.17 -21.72 3.75
CA ASP A 163 -4.34 -23.13 3.35
C ASP A 163 -5.33 -23.33 2.19
N ASP A 164 -5.90 -22.24 1.69
CA ASP A 164 -6.89 -22.19 0.60
C ASP A 164 -6.70 -20.86 -0.17
N SER A 165 -7.43 -20.67 -1.27
CA SER A 165 -7.36 -19.45 -2.05
C SER A 165 -7.78 -18.23 -1.22
N ILE A 166 -6.89 -17.25 -1.08
CA ILE A 166 -7.21 -15.92 -0.54
C ILE A 166 -8.04 -15.11 -1.54
N HIS A 167 -7.86 -15.38 -2.85
CA HIS A 167 -8.48 -14.63 -3.94
C HIS A 167 -9.78 -15.31 -4.41
N LYS A 168 -10.81 -15.21 -3.57
CA LYS A 168 -12.15 -15.78 -3.77
C LYS A 168 -13.25 -14.77 -3.43
N VAL A 169 -14.42 -14.99 -4.03
CA VAL A 169 -15.58 -14.07 -4.02
C VAL A 169 -16.03 -13.68 -2.62
N ASP A 170 -16.06 -14.63 -1.68
CA ASP A 170 -16.51 -14.43 -0.30
C ASP A 170 -15.46 -13.74 0.59
N ASN A 171 -14.19 -13.69 0.16
CA ASN A 171 -13.11 -13.08 0.92
C ASN A 171 -12.79 -11.64 0.49
N ILE A 172 -13.61 -11.02 -0.35
CA ILE A 172 -13.35 -9.68 -0.90
C ILE A 172 -14.45 -8.71 -0.46
N LYS A 173 -14.06 -7.47 -0.17
CA LYS A 173 -15.00 -6.40 0.17
C LYS A 173 -14.56 -5.05 -0.39
N VAL A 174 -15.53 -4.19 -0.65
CA VAL A 174 -15.32 -2.75 -0.74
C VAL A 174 -15.13 -2.19 0.67
N ILE A 175 -14.09 -1.39 0.89
CA ILE A 175 -13.83 -0.76 2.18
C ILE A 175 -14.96 0.23 2.47
N ASN A 176 -15.66 0.03 3.58
CA ASN A 176 -16.76 0.91 3.97
C ASN A 176 -16.22 2.19 4.64
N PHE A 177 -16.31 3.32 3.94
CA PHE A 177 -15.80 4.61 4.42
C PHE A 177 -16.52 5.15 5.65
N SER A 178 -17.82 4.88 5.80
CA SER A 178 -18.59 5.33 6.97
C SER A 178 -18.09 4.73 8.29
N ARG A 179 -17.58 3.48 8.23
CA ARG A 179 -16.97 2.79 9.39
C ARG A 179 -15.46 3.00 9.48
N HIS A 180 -14.83 3.38 8.37
CA HIS A 180 -13.39 3.51 8.22
C HIS A 180 -13.04 4.93 7.75
N GLN A 181 -13.31 5.92 8.60
CA GLN A 181 -13.05 7.34 8.31
C GLN A 181 -11.57 7.65 8.07
N LEU A 182 -10.67 6.71 8.37
CA LEU A 182 -9.24 6.87 8.20
C LEU A 182 -8.85 7.27 6.77
N ILE A 183 -9.49 6.69 5.75
CA ILE A 183 -9.19 7.02 4.36
C ILE A 183 -9.52 8.49 4.05
N LEU A 184 -10.59 9.01 4.66
CA LEU A 184 -10.99 10.41 4.54
C LEU A 184 -10.05 11.32 5.33
N LYS A 185 -9.60 10.90 6.53
CA LYS A 185 -8.57 11.62 7.30
C LYS A 185 -7.27 11.73 6.49
N ILE A 186 -6.78 10.63 5.91
CA ILE A 186 -5.58 10.62 5.03
C ILE A 186 -5.78 11.55 3.84
N PHE A 187 -6.93 11.46 3.16
CA PHE A 187 -7.24 12.31 2.02
C PHE A 187 -7.26 13.80 2.37
N ASN A 188 -7.93 14.17 3.46
CA ASN A 188 -8.02 15.56 3.90
C ASN A 188 -6.65 16.10 4.33
N LEU A 189 -5.83 15.29 5.02
CA LEU A 189 -4.44 15.61 5.32
C LEU A 189 -3.62 15.82 4.05
N GLU A 190 -3.70 14.91 3.08
CA GLU A 190 -2.95 15.01 1.83
C GLU A 190 -3.36 16.27 1.05
N LYS A 191 -4.67 16.50 0.93
CA LYS A 191 -5.23 17.65 0.23
C LYS A 191 -4.80 18.97 0.85
N PHE A 192 -4.71 19.02 2.18
CA PHE A 192 -4.25 20.21 2.87
C PHE A 192 -2.74 20.39 2.72
N LEU A 193 -1.94 19.38 3.06
CA LEU A 193 -0.48 19.47 3.07
C LEU A 193 0.07 19.67 1.65
N ILE A 194 -0.45 18.94 0.65
CA ILE A 194 -0.06 19.10 -0.77
C ILE A 194 -0.92 20.20 -1.44
N ASN A 195 -1.06 21.34 -0.78
CA ASN A 195 -1.71 22.52 -1.36
C ASN A 195 -0.67 23.62 -1.57
N GLY A 196 -0.34 23.91 -2.83
CA GLY A 196 0.69 24.90 -3.17
C GLY A 196 0.32 26.34 -2.80
N THR A 197 -0.96 26.62 -2.56
CA THR A 197 -1.44 27.94 -2.11
C THR A 197 -1.39 28.05 -0.59
N LYS A 198 -1.78 27.00 0.15
CA LYS A 198 -1.75 27.01 1.62
C LYS A 198 -0.35 26.79 2.20
N ASN A 199 0.45 25.93 1.55
CA ASN A 199 1.76 25.50 2.02
C ASN A 199 2.83 25.73 0.94
N PRO A 200 3.04 26.98 0.45
CA PRO A 200 3.92 27.24 -0.69
C PRO A 200 5.36 26.78 -0.46
N ASP A 201 5.90 27.00 0.74
CA ASP A 201 7.29 26.67 1.09
C ASP A 201 7.51 25.16 1.28
N TYR A 202 6.46 24.42 1.63
CA TYR A 202 6.52 22.99 1.94
C TYR A 202 5.88 22.10 0.88
N TYR A 203 5.23 22.64 -0.15
CA TYR A 203 4.49 21.88 -1.15
C TYR A 203 5.31 20.75 -1.79
N LYS A 204 6.54 21.05 -2.22
CA LYS A 204 7.44 20.05 -2.81
C LYS A 204 7.87 19.02 -1.77
N LEU A 205 8.17 19.46 -0.55
CA LEU A 205 8.55 18.57 0.55
C LEU A 205 7.42 17.59 0.88
N PHE A 206 6.18 18.07 1.02
CA PHE A 206 5.04 17.21 1.33
C PHE A 206 4.79 16.14 0.27
N LYS A 207 4.98 16.45 -1.03
CA LYS A 207 4.94 15.42 -2.08
C LYS A 207 5.97 14.32 -1.85
N GLU A 208 7.22 14.69 -1.51
CA GLU A 208 8.27 13.71 -1.25
C GLU A 208 8.03 12.92 0.05
N ILE A 209 7.43 13.54 1.07
CA ILE A 209 6.99 12.89 2.30
C ILE A 209 5.97 11.79 1.97
N TYR A 210 4.90 12.13 1.26
CA TYR A 210 3.87 11.15 0.87
C TYR A 210 4.44 10.03 0.00
N ASN A 211 5.35 10.34 -0.92
CA ASN A 211 6.04 9.32 -1.72
C ASN A 211 6.84 8.33 -0.84
N LYS A 212 7.62 8.84 0.13
CA LYS A 212 8.40 8.00 1.06
C LYS A 212 7.48 7.16 1.95
N VAL A 213 6.46 7.78 2.54
CA VAL A 213 5.50 7.11 3.41
C VAL A 213 4.73 6.03 2.65
N ARG A 214 4.16 6.33 1.49
CA ARG A 214 3.41 5.34 0.69
C ARG A 214 4.27 4.18 0.23
N THR A 215 5.52 4.43 -0.11
CA THR A 215 6.48 3.37 -0.44
C THR A 215 6.69 2.42 0.74
N LYS A 216 6.65 2.93 1.98
CA LYS A 216 6.83 2.13 3.20
C LYS A 216 5.54 1.46 3.67
N ALA A 217 4.41 2.14 3.53
CA ALA A 217 3.10 1.66 3.93
C ALA A 217 2.57 0.58 2.99
N TYR A 218 2.58 0.81 1.67
CA TYR A 218 1.88 -0.06 0.70
C TYR A 218 2.77 -1.08 0.01
N LEU A 219 4.08 -0.85 -0.05
CA LEU A 219 5.01 -1.74 -0.73
C LEU A 219 5.87 -2.50 0.28
N THR A 220 6.16 -3.76 -0.06
CA THR A 220 7.09 -4.58 0.71
C THR A 220 8.49 -3.98 0.72
N ASP A 221 9.26 -4.28 1.78
CA ASP A 221 10.69 -4.08 1.72
C ASP A 221 11.34 -5.11 0.78
N ARG A 222 12.59 -4.84 0.40
CA ARG A 222 13.36 -5.75 -0.45
C ARG A 222 13.97 -6.84 0.43
N SER A 223 13.50 -8.08 0.27
CA SER A 223 14.07 -9.25 0.93
C SER A 223 14.43 -10.30 -0.10
N GLN A 224 15.71 -10.60 -0.23
CA GLN A 224 16.21 -11.67 -1.08
C GLN A 224 16.31 -13.02 -0.35
N THR A 225 16.02 -13.06 0.95
CA THR A 225 16.16 -14.27 1.79
C THR A 225 14.83 -14.59 2.49
N GLY A 226 14.65 -15.86 2.86
CA GLY A 226 13.39 -16.40 3.41
C GLY A 226 12.55 -17.15 2.39
N ASP A 227 11.46 -17.77 2.86
CA ASP A 227 10.57 -18.61 2.05
C ASP A 227 9.73 -17.79 1.06
N TYR A 228 9.47 -16.53 1.40
CA TYR A 228 8.71 -15.58 0.61
C TYR A 228 9.55 -14.33 0.31
N PRO A 229 10.49 -14.40 -0.65
CA PRO A 229 11.28 -13.23 -1.06
C PRO A 229 10.37 -12.15 -1.65
N THR A 230 10.69 -10.89 -1.38
CA THR A 230 9.87 -9.74 -1.76
C THR A 230 10.72 -8.63 -2.39
N ASN A 231 10.13 -7.85 -3.30
CA ASN A 231 10.80 -6.68 -3.86
C ASN A 231 9.81 -5.61 -4.32
N ARG A 232 9.38 -4.73 -3.40
CA ARG A 232 8.49 -3.60 -3.73
C ARG A 232 7.18 -4.04 -4.38
N GLU A 233 6.66 -5.19 -3.96
CA GLU A 233 5.32 -5.66 -4.30
C GLU A 233 4.31 -4.99 -3.38
N ILE A 234 3.06 -4.94 -3.81
CA ILE A 234 1.96 -4.50 -2.98
C ILE A 234 1.71 -5.50 -1.84
N ARG A 235 1.57 -5.00 -0.60
CA ARG A 235 1.52 -5.84 0.61
C ARG A 235 0.37 -6.85 0.65
N TRP A 236 -0.82 -6.54 0.15
CA TRP A 236 -1.92 -7.52 0.10
C TRP A 236 -1.81 -8.49 -1.08
N GLU A 237 -0.76 -8.39 -1.91
CA GLU A 237 -0.55 -9.25 -3.08
C GLU A 237 0.61 -10.24 -2.91
N VAL A 238 1.42 -10.06 -1.87
CA VAL A 238 2.43 -11.08 -1.53
C VAL A 238 1.78 -12.32 -0.96
N HIS A 239 2.55 -13.40 -0.86
CA HIS A 239 2.07 -14.64 -0.26
C HIS A 239 1.51 -14.37 1.14
N PRO A 240 0.32 -14.87 1.50
CA PRO A 240 -0.29 -14.61 2.80
C PRO A 240 0.63 -14.95 3.98
N GLU A 241 1.39 -16.04 3.91
CA GLU A 241 2.38 -16.40 4.93
C GLU A 241 3.63 -15.49 4.98
N SER A 242 3.78 -14.56 4.05
CA SER A 242 4.85 -13.57 4.14
C SER A 242 4.63 -12.65 5.33
N ILE A 243 5.69 -12.38 6.09
CA ILE A 243 5.72 -11.35 7.14
C ILE A 243 5.47 -9.93 6.59
N GLU A 244 5.55 -9.75 5.27
CA GLU A 244 5.27 -8.49 4.60
C GLU A 244 3.79 -8.32 4.23
N PHE A 245 2.99 -9.39 4.33
CA PHE A 245 1.57 -9.34 4.04
C PHE A 245 0.86 -8.38 5.00
N ALA A 246 0.02 -7.51 4.44
CA ALA A 246 -0.84 -6.60 5.19
C ALA A 246 -2.11 -6.36 4.39
N PHE A 247 -3.24 -6.18 5.08
CA PHE A 247 -4.47 -5.74 4.42
C PHE A 247 -4.36 -4.29 3.97
N VAL A 248 -5.24 -3.87 3.05
CA VAL A 248 -5.27 -2.47 2.59
C VAL A 248 -5.53 -1.52 3.77
N ARG A 249 -6.46 -1.88 4.65
CA ARG A 249 -6.79 -1.10 5.85
C ARG A 249 -5.59 -0.93 6.79
N ASP A 250 -4.77 -1.96 6.99
CA ASP A 250 -3.59 -1.85 7.85
C ASP A 250 -2.53 -0.95 7.20
N CYS A 251 -2.39 -1.03 5.87
CA CYS A 251 -1.51 -0.11 5.13
C CYS A 251 -1.97 1.36 5.27
N GLN A 252 -3.28 1.61 5.30
CA GLN A 252 -3.83 2.96 5.53
C GLN A 252 -3.53 3.44 6.95
N GLU A 253 -3.65 2.57 7.96
CA GLU A 253 -3.27 2.88 9.35
C GLU A 253 -1.79 3.28 9.45
N ILE A 254 -0.92 2.54 8.76
CA ILE A 254 0.51 2.84 8.70
C ILE A 254 0.75 4.19 8.00
N GLU A 255 0.09 4.47 6.87
CA GLU A 255 0.23 5.77 6.19
C GLU A 255 -0.17 6.92 7.12
N TYR A 256 -1.35 6.83 7.75
CA TYR A 256 -1.82 7.86 8.66
C TYR A 256 -0.84 8.07 9.82
N LYS A 257 -0.46 6.98 10.50
CA LYS A 257 0.47 7.02 11.64
C LYS A 257 1.80 7.68 11.30
N LEU A 258 2.38 7.33 10.15
CA LEU A 258 3.68 7.86 9.75
C LEU A 258 3.60 9.34 9.36
N ILE A 259 2.51 9.77 8.74
CA ILE A 259 2.29 11.19 8.42
C ILE A 259 2.10 12.00 9.71
N THR A 260 1.24 11.55 10.63
CA THR A 260 0.97 12.27 11.88
C THR A 260 2.21 12.36 12.76
N GLN A 261 3.03 11.31 12.84
CA GLN A 261 4.31 11.36 13.55
C GLN A 261 5.28 12.39 12.99
N ILE A 262 5.28 12.66 11.67
CA ILE A 262 6.13 13.72 11.11
C ILE A 262 5.67 15.10 11.58
N LEU A 263 4.36 15.31 11.75
CA LEU A 263 3.83 16.56 12.32
C LEU A 263 4.28 16.77 13.78
N GLU A 264 4.59 15.68 14.47
CA GLU A 264 5.11 15.68 15.85
C GLU A 264 6.65 15.83 15.93
N PHE A 265 7.36 15.91 14.80
CA PHE A 265 8.83 16.08 14.81
C PHE A 265 9.22 17.42 15.42
N LYS A 266 10.40 17.45 16.05
CA LYS A 266 10.94 18.68 16.62
C LYS A 266 11.25 19.69 15.52
N GLY A 267 10.74 20.91 15.68
CA GLY A 267 10.86 21.97 14.69
C GLY A 267 9.88 21.87 13.51
N PHE A 268 8.85 21.01 13.57
CA PHE A 268 7.77 21.06 12.59
C PHE A 268 6.97 22.38 12.72
N PRO A 269 6.53 23.03 11.62
CA PRO A 269 5.78 24.29 11.68
C PRO A 269 4.44 24.15 12.42
N VAL A 270 4.35 24.78 13.60
CA VAL A 270 3.18 24.68 14.49
C VAL A 270 1.95 25.35 13.90
N ASP A 271 2.12 26.37 13.06
CA ASP A 271 1.04 27.07 12.35
C ASP A 271 0.30 26.15 11.36
N ILE A 272 1.00 25.19 10.74
CA ILE A 272 0.39 24.16 9.91
C ILE A 272 -0.51 23.24 10.75
N ILE A 273 -0.03 22.82 11.93
CA ILE A 273 -0.82 21.97 12.86
C ILE A 273 -2.07 22.72 13.32
N GLN A 274 -1.92 23.97 13.76
CA GLN A 274 -3.05 24.81 14.19
C GLN A 274 -4.06 25.03 13.06
N SER A 275 -3.59 25.13 11.81
CA SER A 275 -4.47 25.26 10.64
C SER A 275 -5.23 23.97 10.36
N LEU A 276 -4.58 22.80 10.49
CA LEU A 276 -5.23 21.49 10.38
C LEU A 276 -6.32 21.30 11.45
N GLU A 277 -6.05 21.68 12.70
CA GLU A 277 -7.04 21.65 13.81
C GLU A 277 -8.21 22.60 13.54
N LYS A 278 -7.91 23.84 13.13
CA LYS A 278 -8.91 24.87 12.80
C LYS A 278 -9.85 24.41 11.68
N GLU A 279 -9.32 23.71 10.68
CA GLU A 279 -10.09 23.14 9.58
C GLU A 279 -10.75 21.79 9.92
N LYS A 280 -10.57 21.29 11.16
CA LYS A 280 -11.10 20.00 11.66
C LYS A 280 -10.63 18.80 10.82
N ILE A 281 -9.43 18.90 10.26
CA ILE A 281 -8.79 17.79 9.53
C ILE A 281 -8.20 16.79 10.53
N ILE A 282 -7.68 17.31 11.64
CA ILE A 282 -7.27 16.56 12.83
C ILE A 282 -8.05 17.09 14.03
N GLU A 283 -8.17 16.27 15.07
CA GLU A 283 -8.79 16.66 16.32
C GLU A 283 -7.84 17.56 17.14
N GLN A 284 -8.41 18.45 17.96
CA GLN A 284 -7.61 19.35 18.79
C GLN A 284 -6.78 18.53 19.80
N GLY A 285 -5.47 18.74 19.80
CA GLY A 285 -4.53 18.00 20.65
C GLY A 285 -4.25 16.57 20.19
N GLU A 286 -4.76 16.14 19.03
CA GLU A 286 -4.41 14.85 18.44
C GLU A 286 -2.92 14.75 18.12
N ILE A 287 -2.34 15.87 17.67
CA ILE A 287 -0.91 16.01 17.37
C ILE A 287 -0.26 16.86 18.46
N ILE A 288 0.74 16.30 19.13
CA ILE A 288 1.52 17.01 20.16
C ILE A 288 2.86 17.41 19.55
N PRO A 289 3.12 18.71 19.31
CA PRO A 289 4.39 19.17 18.74
C PRO A 289 5.60 18.68 19.53
N GLU A 290 6.66 18.31 18.82
CA GLU A 290 7.93 17.81 19.38
C GLU A 290 7.81 16.57 20.28
N SER A 291 6.70 15.82 20.22
CA SER A 291 6.51 14.60 21.01
C SER A 291 7.15 13.37 20.37
N CYS A 292 7.45 13.40 19.08
CA CYS A 292 7.99 12.24 18.39
C CYS A 292 9.48 12.02 18.69
N LYS A 293 9.77 10.86 19.28
CA LYS A 293 11.12 10.42 19.64
C LYS A 293 11.43 9.09 18.99
N CYS A 294 12.72 8.89 18.67
CA CYS A 294 13.22 7.56 18.37
C CYS A 294 12.98 6.66 19.60
N PRO A 295 12.27 5.53 19.49
CA PRO A 295 11.91 4.70 20.65
C PRO A 295 13.10 3.98 21.30
N ILE A 296 14.25 3.98 20.61
CA ILE A 296 15.50 3.33 21.02
C ILE A 296 16.46 4.34 21.65
N THR A 297 16.82 5.40 20.93
CA THR A 297 17.77 6.42 21.43
C THR A 297 17.10 7.45 22.34
N MET A 298 15.76 7.54 22.32
CA MET A 298 14.95 8.53 23.04
C MET A 298 15.22 9.99 22.62
N GLU A 299 15.98 10.20 21.56
CA GLU A 299 16.23 11.50 20.97
C GLU A 299 15.04 11.96 20.12
N ASN A 300 14.84 13.27 20.07
CA ASN A 300 13.82 13.87 19.21
C ASN A 300 14.21 13.71 17.75
N LEU A 301 13.25 13.34 16.91
CA LEU A 301 13.42 13.35 15.46
C LEU A 301 13.26 14.80 14.96
N LEU A 302 14.27 15.32 14.26
CA LEU A 302 14.31 16.71 13.82
C LEU A 302 13.67 16.86 12.42
N PHE A 303 12.71 17.77 12.29
CA PHE A 303 12.04 18.02 11.00
C PHE A 303 12.99 18.61 9.96
N THR A 304 13.91 19.48 10.36
CA THR A 304 14.92 20.08 9.47
C THR A 304 15.84 19.04 8.84
N ASP A 305 16.25 18.03 9.61
CA ASP A 305 17.10 16.95 9.12
C ASP A 305 16.34 16.05 8.15
N PHE A 306 15.07 15.76 8.47
CA PHE A 306 14.19 14.99 7.61
C PHE A 306 13.94 15.70 6.27
N GLN A 307 13.69 17.01 6.31
CA GLN A 307 13.55 17.86 5.12
C GLN A 307 14.82 17.83 4.27
N ASN A 308 15.98 18.03 4.88
CA ASN A 308 17.25 18.03 4.17
C ASN A 308 17.51 16.69 3.46
N GLU A 309 17.23 15.57 4.12
CA GLU A 309 17.38 14.24 3.52
C GLU A 309 16.44 14.03 2.32
N LEU A 310 15.18 14.46 2.44
CA LEU A 310 14.20 14.26 1.38
C LEU A 310 14.48 15.10 0.13
N LEU A 311 14.99 16.33 0.31
CA LEU A 311 15.28 17.26 -0.79
C LEU A 311 16.69 17.08 -1.38
N ASN A 312 17.67 16.63 -0.58
CA ASN A 312 19.06 16.44 -0.99
C ASN A 312 19.48 14.97 -0.89
N ARG A 313 18.76 14.10 -1.60
CA ARG A 313 18.93 12.64 -1.48
C ARG A 313 20.34 12.19 -1.84
N THR A 314 21.04 11.59 -0.89
CA THR A 314 22.18 10.71 -1.15
C THR A 314 21.68 9.28 -1.30
N HIS A 315 21.99 8.62 -2.42
CA HIS A 315 21.57 7.23 -2.63
C HIS A 315 22.25 6.29 -1.61
N GLY A 316 21.45 5.49 -0.90
CA GLY A 316 21.94 4.37 -0.09
C GLY A 316 21.89 4.57 1.42
N GLU A 317 21.68 5.79 1.91
CA GLU A 317 21.65 6.10 3.35
C GLU A 317 20.42 6.92 3.71
N SER A 318 19.82 6.63 4.86
CA SER A 318 18.72 7.43 5.41
C SER A 318 18.83 7.44 6.93
N LYS A 319 18.89 8.65 7.49
CA LYS A 319 18.88 8.92 8.92
C LYS A 319 17.52 8.59 9.54
N PHE A 320 16.47 8.47 8.73
CA PHE A 320 15.10 8.22 9.16
C PHE A 320 14.55 6.94 8.55
N GLN A 321 14.45 5.90 9.39
CA GLN A 321 13.92 4.60 9.04
C GLN A 321 12.48 4.44 9.56
N VAL A 322 11.71 3.60 8.87
CA VAL A 322 10.44 3.10 9.40
C VAL A 322 10.74 1.77 10.06
N GLY A 323 10.64 1.73 11.39
CA GLY A 323 10.93 0.55 12.19
C GLY A 323 9.68 -0.05 12.82
N HIS A 324 9.86 -1.22 13.42
CA HIS A 324 8.77 -1.94 14.08
C HIS A 324 9.05 -2.02 15.58
N ILE A 325 8.05 -1.73 16.42
CA ILE A 325 8.17 -1.83 17.88
C ILE A 325 8.48 -3.27 18.29
N VAL A 326 7.80 -4.22 17.64
CA VAL A 326 8.05 -5.65 17.70
C VAL A 326 8.47 -6.12 16.30
N PRO A 327 9.65 -6.73 16.15
CA PRO A 327 10.23 -7.00 14.84
C PRO A 327 9.46 -8.08 14.11
N ARG A 328 9.45 -8.00 12.78
CA ARG A 328 8.75 -8.92 11.89
C ARG A 328 9.14 -10.39 12.06
N LYS A 329 10.32 -10.68 12.60
CA LYS A 329 10.86 -12.03 12.81
C LYS A 329 10.77 -12.52 14.27
N ALA A 330 10.11 -11.77 15.16
CA ALA A 330 9.90 -12.22 16.54
C ALA A 330 8.98 -13.46 16.55
N LYS A 331 9.48 -14.57 17.09
CA LYS A 331 8.69 -15.79 17.26
C LYS A 331 7.57 -15.55 18.28
N GLY A 332 6.33 -15.93 17.93
CA GLY A 332 5.19 -15.91 18.86
C GLY A 332 4.30 -14.65 18.81
N VAL A 333 4.60 -13.68 17.94
CA VAL A 333 3.68 -12.58 17.63
C VAL A 333 2.61 -13.10 16.66
N ILE A 334 1.34 -12.75 16.89
CA ILE A 334 0.27 -13.04 15.93
C ILE A 334 0.60 -12.25 14.66
N ASP A 335 0.85 -12.95 13.56
CA ASP A 335 1.22 -12.40 12.24
C ASP A 335 0.48 -11.12 11.84
N LEU A 336 -0.79 -11.03 12.20
CA LEU A 336 -1.68 -9.91 11.85
C LEU A 336 -1.32 -8.58 12.55
N GLN A 337 -0.58 -8.61 13.66
CA GLN A 337 -0.16 -7.40 14.37
C GLN A 337 1.20 -6.87 13.90
N ILE A 338 1.90 -7.61 13.04
CA ILE A 338 3.24 -7.22 12.57
C ILE A 338 3.15 -5.97 11.70
N GLN A 339 2.16 -5.89 10.81
CA GLN A 339 1.96 -4.78 9.87
C GLN A 339 0.76 -3.91 10.29
N SER A 340 0.70 -3.50 11.56
CA SER A 340 -0.33 -2.56 12.05
C SER A 340 0.23 -1.17 12.29
N GLY A 341 -0.63 -0.16 12.31
CA GLY A 341 -0.23 1.21 12.66
C GLY A 341 0.41 1.32 14.07
N GLU A 342 -0.03 0.49 15.03
CA GLU A 342 0.51 0.49 16.40
C GLU A 342 1.93 -0.06 16.49
N ASN A 343 2.29 -0.98 15.60
CA ASN A 343 3.62 -1.59 15.59
C ASN A 343 4.64 -0.77 14.79
N ILE A 344 4.23 0.30 14.11
CA ILE A 344 5.10 1.10 13.24
C ILE A 344 5.48 2.44 13.88
N CYS A 345 6.73 2.84 13.68
CA CYS A 345 7.22 4.16 14.08
C CYS A 345 8.40 4.63 13.22
N TRP A 346 8.66 5.93 13.25
CA TRP A 346 9.94 6.48 12.82
C TRP A 346 11.05 6.17 13.83
N ILE A 347 12.21 5.75 13.32
CA ILE A 347 13.41 5.42 14.10
C ILE A 347 14.62 6.11 13.44
N SER A 348 15.56 6.60 14.25
CA SER A 348 16.85 7.09 13.73
C SER A 348 17.67 5.94 13.14
N SER A 349 18.64 6.23 12.25
CA SER A 349 19.56 5.20 11.72
C SER A 349 20.26 4.45 12.84
N GLU A 350 20.81 5.18 13.81
CA GLU A 350 21.46 4.61 14.99
C GLU A 350 20.49 3.75 15.81
N GLY A 351 19.27 4.23 16.05
CA GLY A 351 18.25 3.45 16.75
C GLY A 351 17.91 2.15 16.03
N ASN A 352 17.80 2.18 14.70
CA ASN A 352 17.55 1.01 13.87
C ASN A 352 18.73 0.02 13.90
N GLU A 353 19.97 0.53 13.85
CA GLU A 353 21.19 -0.26 13.97
C GLU A 353 21.36 -0.91 15.35
N ILE A 354 20.95 -0.23 16.43
CA ILE A 354 20.95 -0.80 17.78
C ILE A 354 19.85 -1.86 17.91
N GLN A 355 18.66 -1.60 17.39
CA GLN A 355 17.51 -2.49 17.53
C GLN A 355 17.68 -3.82 16.80
N GLN A 356 18.14 -3.80 15.54
CA GLN A 356 18.25 -4.99 14.68
C GLN A 356 16.94 -5.83 14.71
N ASN A 357 17.05 -7.10 15.09
CA ASN A 357 15.94 -8.05 15.15
C ASN A 357 15.30 -8.17 16.55
N ARG A 358 15.48 -7.19 17.43
CA ARG A 358 14.87 -7.17 18.77
C ARG A 358 13.65 -6.26 18.79
N SER A 359 12.70 -6.56 19.66
CA SER A 359 11.68 -5.59 20.05
C SER A 359 12.31 -4.41 20.79
N VAL A 360 11.62 -3.28 20.79
CA VAL A 360 12.01 -2.09 21.56
C VAL A 360 12.21 -2.45 23.05
N ASN A 361 11.36 -3.32 23.60
CA ASN A 361 11.48 -3.76 25.00
C ASN A 361 12.71 -4.64 25.24
N GLU A 362 12.99 -5.59 24.36
CA GLU A 362 14.22 -6.41 24.44
C GLU A 362 15.46 -5.56 24.31
N THR A 363 15.46 -4.59 23.40
CA THR A 363 16.57 -3.63 23.22
C THR A 363 16.78 -2.80 24.49
N ARG A 364 15.72 -2.26 25.08
CA ARG A 364 15.81 -1.50 26.35
C ARG A 364 16.37 -2.35 27.49
N ASN A 365 15.94 -3.60 27.61
CA ASN A 365 16.45 -4.52 28.63
C ASN A 365 17.93 -4.85 28.41
N LEU A 366 18.35 -5.02 27.16
CA LEU A 366 19.75 -5.24 26.81
C LEU A 366 20.61 -4.01 27.17
N LEU A 367 20.17 -2.79 26.81
CA LEU A 367 20.90 -1.57 27.14
C LEU A 367 21.06 -1.38 28.65
N LYS A 368 20.00 -1.64 29.43
CA LYS A 368 20.07 -1.61 30.91
C LYS A 368 21.07 -2.64 31.45
N LYS A 369 21.06 -3.86 30.92
CA LYS A 369 22.01 -4.91 31.32
C LYS A 369 23.45 -4.50 31.00
N ILE A 370 23.71 -3.98 29.80
CA ILE A 370 25.04 -3.51 29.40
C ILE A 370 25.51 -2.39 30.34
N PHE A 371 24.67 -1.38 30.59
CA PHE A 371 24.99 -0.29 31.50
C PHE A 371 25.38 -0.79 32.90
N ASN A 372 24.58 -1.69 33.48
CA ASN A 372 24.87 -2.28 34.79
C ASN A 372 26.19 -3.05 34.79
N ASN A 373 26.47 -3.85 33.75
CA ASN A 373 27.74 -4.57 33.65
C ASN A 373 28.95 -3.63 33.65
N TYR A 374 28.88 -2.52 32.91
CA TYR A 374 29.97 -1.54 32.91
C TYR A 374 30.15 -0.87 34.28
N LYS A 375 29.05 -0.52 34.93
CA LYS A 375 29.06 0.04 36.28
C LYS A 375 29.66 -0.93 37.31
N ASP A 376 29.24 -2.20 37.29
CA ASP A 376 29.72 -3.23 38.21
C ASP A 376 31.21 -3.57 38.01
N ASN A 377 31.75 -3.27 36.83
CA ASN A 377 33.18 -3.42 36.50
C ASN A 377 33.97 -2.10 36.61
N ASN A 378 33.39 -1.01 37.13
CA ASN A 378 34.02 0.31 37.25
C ASN A 378 34.56 0.88 35.93
N LEU A 379 33.82 0.68 34.84
CA LEU A 379 34.15 1.19 33.50
C LEU A 379 33.30 2.40 33.10
N LEU A 380 32.48 2.94 34.02
CA LEU A 380 31.62 4.11 33.85
C LEU A 380 31.72 5.05 35.05
#